data_AF-A0A0D0B163-F1
#
_entry.id   AF-A0A0D0B163-F1
#
_cell.length_a   1.000
_cell.length_b   1.000
_cell.length_c   1.000
_cell.angle_alpha   90.00
_cell.angle_beta   90.00
_cell.angle_gamma   90.00
#
_symmetry.space_group_name_H-M   'P 1'
#
loop_
_entity.id
_entity.type
_entity.pdbx_description
1 polymer ?
#
loop_
_entity_poly.entity_id
_entity_poly.type
_entity_poly.pdbx_seq_one_letter_code
_entity_poly.pdbx_strand_id
1 'polypeptide(L)'
;MSISQNSVTAPRFPEAKQLVGEGNWQEYKREVVLAVQSRSLMGYLDGTIAKPLPTTSASPGSYGGTIYPAIAATPFYSAIPHFEEWITCDTITTSIIVTNIIDLLVSKYKKCNEQKIHIVDMALRKEVYDPEVSMEDHEMKMRNLLKKLHNASGTCSNSQFPLIVIASMPKEWKLDLYLDKKGEVEEEERETKKIKALLAKNPMAFALVMQSTTADTVEVNVVDTNLEPSELYLLAAEADNADGGKVLLF
;
A
#
# COMPACT_ATOMS: atom_id res chain seq x y z
N MET A 1 -33.65 38.67 -24.34
CA MET A 1 -34.28 37.77 -23.35
C MET A 1 -33.14 37.12 -22.57
N SER A 2 -33.10 37.33 -21.26
CA SER A 2 -32.00 36.86 -20.40
C SER A 2 -32.12 35.35 -20.22
N ILE A 3 -31.08 34.60 -20.57
CA ILE A 3 -31.00 33.16 -20.31
C ILE A 3 -30.84 33.00 -18.80
N SER A 4 -31.88 32.52 -18.12
CA SER A 4 -31.79 32.13 -16.72
C SER A 4 -30.78 30.99 -16.62
N GLN A 5 -29.57 31.30 -16.15
CA GLN A 5 -28.64 30.30 -15.65
C GLN A 5 -29.24 29.73 -14.37
N ASN A 6 -30.19 28.79 -14.51
CA ASN A 6 -30.64 27.96 -13.42
C ASN A 6 -29.41 27.19 -12.93
N SER A 7 -28.86 27.57 -11.78
CA SER A 7 -27.81 26.82 -11.11
C SER A 7 -28.29 25.39 -10.90
N VAL A 8 -27.78 24.45 -11.69
CA VAL A 8 -28.21 23.04 -11.65
C VAL A 8 -27.50 22.33 -10.51
N THR A 9 -27.89 22.64 -9.27
CA THR A 9 -27.42 21.92 -8.09
C THR A 9 -28.29 20.67 -7.90
N ALA A 10 -27.68 19.54 -7.54
CA ALA A 10 -28.40 18.33 -7.17
C ALA A 10 -29.30 18.61 -5.95
N PRO A 11 -30.58 18.20 -5.97
CA PRO A 11 -31.46 18.39 -4.84
C PRO A 11 -31.03 17.47 -3.69
N ARG A 12 -31.01 18.01 -2.47
CA ARG A 12 -30.79 17.23 -1.25
C ARG A 12 -32.13 16.77 -0.70
N PHE A 13 -32.29 15.48 -0.50
CA PHE A 13 -33.51 14.88 0.06
C PHE A 13 -33.58 15.15 1.57
N PRO A 14 -34.80 15.17 2.15
CA PRO A 14 -34.96 15.14 3.60
C PRO A 14 -34.18 13.98 4.21
N GLU A 15 -33.55 14.17 5.36
CA GLU A 15 -32.67 13.16 6.00
C GLU A 15 -33.34 11.79 6.15
N ALA A 16 -34.64 11.77 6.47
CA ALA A 16 -35.43 10.55 6.60
C ALA A 16 -35.54 9.72 5.29
N LYS A 17 -35.27 10.35 4.14
CA LYS A 17 -35.36 9.73 2.81
C LYS A 17 -34.01 9.59 2.10
N GLN A 18 -32.93 10.10 2.69
CA GLN A 18 -31.57 9.83 2.23
C GLN A 18 -31.22 8.37 2.51
N LEU A 19 -30.33 7.76 1.74
CA LEU A 19 -30.00 6.34 1.91
C LEU A 19 -29.28 6.11 3.24
N VAL A 20 -29.87 5.28 4.12
CA VAL A 20 -29.33 4.90 5.43
C VAL A 20 -29.34 3.38 5.56
N GLY A 21 -28.19 2.74 5.36
CA GLY A 21 -28.13 1.29 5.45
C GLY A 21 -28.92 0.63 4.31
N GLU A 22 -29.40 -0.60 4.57
CA GLU A 22 -30.27 -1.34 3.65
C GLU A 22 -31.77 -1.10 3.93
N GLY A 23 -32.11 -0.56 5.11
CA GLY A 23 -33.49 -0.53 5.62
C GLY A 23 -34.44 0.43 4.90
N ASN A 24 -33.93 1.41 4.17
CA ASN A 24 -34.74 2.39 3.44
C ASN A 24 -34.38 2.49 1.94
N TRP A 25 -33.78 1.42 1.39
CA TRP A 25 -33.36 1.37 -0.01
C TRP A 25 -34.51 1.65 -0.99
N GLN A 26 -35.70 1.11 -0.73
CA GLN A 26 -36.86 1.27 -1.62
C GLN A 26 -37.39 2.70 -1.64
N GLU A 27 -37.50 3.34 -0.46
CA GLU A 27 -37.88 4.75 -0.32
C GLU A 27 -36.86 5.66 -0.99
N TYR A 28 -35.56 5.45 -0.72
CA TYR A 28 -34.48 6.19 -1.36
C TYR A 28 -34.53 6.07 -2.88
N LYS A 29 -34.67 4.85 -3.42
CA LYS A 29 -34.80 4.61 -4.85
C LYS A 29 -35.97 5.38 -5.45
N ARG A 30 -37.11 5.42 -4.76
CA ARG A 30 -38.30 6.16 -5.21
C ARG A 30 -38.02 7.67 -5.31
N GLU A 31 -37.35 8.24 -4.31
CA GLU A 31 -36.98 9.67 -4.33
C GLU A 31 -35.97 9.99 -5.42
N VAL A 32 -34.97 9.13 -5.65
CA VAL A 32 -34.04 9.28 -6.78
C VAL A 32 -34.80 9.29 -8.11
N VAL A 33 -35.68 8.32 -8.33
CA VAL A 33 -36.49 8.23 -9.55
C VAL A 33 -37.35 9.48 -9.72
N LEU A 34 -38.02 9.95 -8.67
CA LEU A 34 -38.82 11.18 -8.71
C LEU A 34 -37.98 12.42 -9.03
N ALA A 35 -36.83 12.58 -8.38
CA ALA A 35 -35.95 13.72 -8.60
C ALA A 35 -35.37 13.75 -10.02
N VAL A 36 -34.95 12.59 -10.52
CA VAL A 36 -34.45 12.42 -11.89
C VAL A 36 -35.56 12.65 -12.92
N GLN A 37 -36.74 12.08 -12.69
CA GLN A 37 -37.90 12.24 -13.58
C GLN A 37 -38.36 13.70 -13.67
N SER A 38 -38.41 14.42 -12.54
CA SER A 38 -38.80 15.84 -12.49
C SER A 38 -37.86 16.75 -13.29
N ARG A 39 -36.66 16.28 -13.62
CA ARG A 39 -35.65 16.99 -14.41
C ARG A 39 -35.49 16.43 -15.82
N SER A 40 -36.36 15.50 -16.23
CA SER A 40 -36.27 14.80 -17.51
C SER A 40 -34.94 14.05 -17.73
N LEU A 41 -34.29 13.60 -16.65
CA LEU A 41 -32.99 12.91 -16.68
C LEU A 41 -33.13 11.38 -16.68
N MET A 42 -34.33 10.83 -16.82
CA MET A 42 -34.58 9.39 -16.66
C MET A 42 -33.73 8.53 -17.60
N GLY A 43 -33.51 9.02 -18.84
CA GLY A 43 -32.73 8.32 -19.84
C GLY A 43 -31.25 8.11 -19.49
N TYR A 44 -30.72 8.92 -18.58
CA TYR A 44 -29.37 8.78 -18.04
C TYR A 44 -29.34 7.77 -16.87
N LEU A 45 -30.42 7.68 -16.09
CA LEU A 45 -30.52 6.75 -14.97
C LEU A 45 -30.77 5.31 -15.43
N ASP A 46 -31.60 5.11 -16.45
CA ASP A 46 -31.91 3.78 -17.01
C ASP A 46 -30.95 3.35 -18.13
N GLY A 47 -30.08 4.25 -18.60
CA GLY A 47 -29.11 4.00 -19.65
C GLY A 47 -29.69 3.96 -21.07
N THR A 48 -30.92 4.42 -21.29
CA THR A 48 -31.52 4.50 -22.63
C THR A 48 -30.87 5.56 -23.52
N ILE A 49 -30.23 6.59 -22.94
CA ILE A 49 -29.46 7.61 -23.67
C ILE A 49 -27.98 7.20 -23.71
N ALA A 50 -27.57 6.68 -24.86
CA ALA A 50 -26.17 6.31 -25.09
C ALA A 50 -25.24 7.53 -25.10
N LYS A 51 -24.00 7.33 -24.60
CA LYS A 51 -22.95 8.35 -24.63
C LYS A 51 -22.54 8.67 -26.07
N PRO A 52 -22.63 9.94 -26.52
CA PRO A 52 -22.17 10.35 -27.85
C PRO A 52 -20.65 10.19 -27.97
N LEU A 53 -20.14 10.07 -29.20
CA LEU A 53 -18.71 10.20 -29.43
C LEU A 53 -18.25 11.66 -29.22
N PRO A 54 -17.01 11.89 -28.76
CA PRO A 54 -16.44 13.23 -28.70
C PRO A 54 -16.42 13.84 -30.10
N THR A 55 -16.96 15.06 -30.24
CA THR A 55 -16.87 15.79 -31.50
C THR A 55 -15.50 16.46 -31.56
N THR A 56 -14.52 15.84 -32.22
CA THR A 56 -13.22 16.48 -32.47
C THR A 56 -13.40 17.59 -33.51
N SER A 57 -13.70 18.81 -33.07
CA SER A 57 -13.63 20.00 -33.91
C SER A 57 -12.17 20.46 -34.02
N ALA A 58 -11.41 19.86 -34.94
CA ALA A 58 -10.22 20.49 -35.54
C ALA A 58 -9.69 19.64 -36.70
N SER A 59 -9.91 20.10 -37.95
CA SER A 59 -8.98 19.84 -39.05
C SER A 59 -8.34 21.18 -39.40
N PRO A 60 -7.00 21.32 -39.35
CA PRO A 60 -6.33 22.53 -39.79
C PRO A 60 -6.27 22.55 -41.32
N GLY A 61 -6.84 23.59 -41.92
CA GLY A 61 -6.61 23.91 -43.32
C GLY A 61 -7.86 23.80 -44.20
N SER A 62 -8.62 24.88 -44.27
CA SER A 62 -9.12 25.36 -45.55
C SER A 62 -9.56 26.81 -45.42
N TYR A 63 -8.86 27.69 -46.12
CA TYR A 63 -9.28 29.09 -46.33
C TYR A 63 -10.52 29.07 -47.22
N GLY A 64 -11.69 29.06 -46.60
CA GLY A 64 -12.96 29.09 -47.30
C GLY A 64 -14.05 29.46 -46.31
N GLY A 65 -14.48 30.72 -46.35
CA GLY A 65 -15.53 31.24 -45.51
C GLY A 65 -16.78 30.36 -45.58
N THR A 66 -17.02 29.61 -44.52
CA THR A 66 -18.27 28.90 -44.30
C THR A 66 -18.68 29.24 -42.88
N ILE A 67 -19.78 29.97 -42.75
CA ILE A 67 -20.39 30.30 -41.46
C ILE A 67 -20.76 28.95 -40.83
N TYR A 68 -20.01 28.51 -39.82
CA TYR A 68 -20.41 27.37 -39.01
C TYR A 68 -21.79 27.70 -38.42
N PRO A 69 -22.82 26.85 -38.57
CA PRO A 69 -24.03 27.05 -37.82
C PRO A 69 -23.66 26.96 -36.34
N ALA A 70 -24.09 27.95 -35.56
CA ALA A 70 -23.98 27.88 -34.10
C ALA A 70 -24.59 26.54 -33.66
N ILE A 71 -23.83 25.73 -32.92
CA ILE A 71 -24.36 24.51 -32.30
C ILE A 71 -25.51 24.97 -31.40
N ALA A 72 -26.74 24.78 -31.86
CA ALA A 72 -27.91 25.08 -31.08
C ALA A 72 -27.89 24.12 -29.89
N ALA A 73 -27.79 24.66 -28.67
CA ALA A 73 -27.89 23.88 -27.46
C ALA A 73 -29.14 23.00 -27.55
N THR A 74 -28.98 21.69 -27.39
CA THR A 74 -30.14 20.82 -27.40
C THR A 74 -30.87 21.02 -26.08
N PRO A 75 -32.22 20.97 -26.07
CA PRO A 75 -32.94 21.01 -24.82
C PRO A 75 -32.49 19.84 -23.93
N PHE A 76 -32.46 20.07 -22.61
CA PHE A 76 -32.00 19.10 -21.59
C PHE A 76 -32.71 17.73 -21.63
N TYR A 77 -33.86 17.64 -22.31
CA TYR A 77 -34.66 16.43 -22.51
C TYR A 77 -34.41 15.75 -23.87
N SER A 78 -33.38 16.14 -24.60
CA SER A 78 -33.02 15.53 -25.89
C SER A 78 -32.63 14.07 -25.69
N ALA A 79 -33.21 13.18 -26.51
CA ALA A 79 -32.80 11.78 -26.58
C ALA A 79 -31.44 11.59 -27.28
N ILE A 80 -30.92 12.64 -27.93
CA ILE A 80 -29.65 12.65 -28.66
C ILE A 80 -28.88 13.91 -28.24
N PRO A 81 -28.35 13.96 -26.99
CA PRO A 81 -27.60 15.11 -26.50
C PRO A 81 -26.24 15.23 -27.21
N HIS A 82 -25.67 16.44 -27.24
CA HIS A 82 -24.25 16.58 -27.58
C HIS A 82 -23.36 16.00 -26.47
N PHE A 83 -22.09 15.71 -26.79
CA PHE A 83 -21.15 15.09 -25.87
C PHE A 83 -21.04 15.83 -24.52
N GLU A 84 -20.88 17.16 -24.54
CA GLU A 84 -20.75 17.99 -23.32
C GLU A 84 -22.05 18.05 -22.51
N GLU A 85 -23.20 18.10 -23.20
CA GLU A 85 -24.52 18.08 -22.57
C GLU A 85 -24.77 16.73 -21.90
N TRP A 86 -24.37 15.63 -22.56
CA TRP A 86 -24.45 14.28 -22.01
C TRP A 86 -23.63 14.18 -20.72
N ILE A 87 -22.37 14.64 -20.72
CA ILE A 87 -21.51 14.62 -19.52
C ILE A 87 -22.15 15.41 -18.38
N THR A 88 -22.70 16.58 -18.68
CA THR A 88 -23.32 17.44 -17.66
C THR A 88 -24.54 16.75 -17.05
N CYS A 89 -25.43 16.19 -17.88
CA CYS A 89 -26.62 15.48 -17.42
C CYS A 89 -26.31 14.21 -16.64
N ASP A 90 -25.32 13.44 -17.09
CA ASP A 90 -24.82 12.24 -16.42
C ASP A 90 -24.20 12.57 -15.05
N THR A 91 -23.41 13.64 -15.00
CA THR A 91 -22.81 14.14 -13.75
C THR A 91 -23.88 14.61 -12.77
N ILE A 92 -24.91 15.32 -13.24
CA ILE A 92 -26.05 15.73 -12.40
C ILE A 92 -26.76 14.50 -11.87
N THR A 93 -27.12 13.54 -12.73
CA THR A 93 -27.81 12.30 -12.34
C THR A 93 -27.01 11.53 -11.28
N THR A 94 -25.71 11.40 -11.49
CA THR A 94 -24.77 10.80 -10.53
C THR A 94 -24.74 11.57 -9.22
N SER A 95 -24.71 12.91 -9.27
CA SER A 95 -24.72 13.77 -8.08
C SER A 95 -26.00 13.62 -7.26
N ILE A 96 -27.18 13.50 -7.90
CA ILE A 96 -28.46 13.23 -7.22
C ILE A 96 -28.37 11.95 -6.39
N ILE A 97 -27.72 10.90 -6.92
CA ILE A 97 -27.52 9.64 -6.22
C ILE A 97 -26.52 9.85 -5.08
N VAL A 98 -25.28 10.22 -5.40
CA VAL A 98 -24.16 10.19 -4.45
C VAL A 98 -24.37 11.15 -3.27
N THR A 99 -24.87 12.37 -3.52
CA THR A 99 -25.00 13.40 -2.47
C THR A 99 -26.11 13.12 -1.45
N ASN A 100 -26.99 12.16 -1.77
CA ASN A 100 -28.10 11.74 -0.92
C ASN A 100 -27.87 10.38 -0.24
N ILE A 101 -26.63 9.87 -0.26
CA ILE A 101 -26.21 8.73 0.55
C ILE A 101 -25.64 9.27 1.86
N ILE A 102 -26.16 8.80 2.99
CA ILE A 102 -25.62 9.20 4.29
C ILE A 102 -24.31 8.43 4.55
N ASP A 103 -23.26 9.17 4.92
CA ASP A 103 -21.94 8.67 5.39
C ASP A 103 -21.99 7.66 6.56
N LEU A 104 -23.18 7.41 7.11
CA LEU A 104 -23.43 6.32 8.06
C LEU A 104 -23.12 4.94 7.45
N LEU A 105 -23.34 4.75 6.15
CA LEU A 105 -22.93 3.52 5.46
C LEU A 105 -21.41 3.38 5.42
N VAL A 106 -20.70 4.45 5.08
CA VAL A 106 -19.23 4.50 5.03
C VAL A 106 -18.64 4.25 6.42
N SER A 107 -19.18 4.91 7.44
CA SER A 107 -18.72 4.74 8.83
C SER A 107 -19.07 3.35 9.41
N LYS A 108 -20.24 2.79 9.12
CA LYS A 108 -20.58 1.39 9.49
C LYS A 108 -19.65 0.39 8.79
N TYR A 109 -19.40 0.57 7.50
CA TYR A 109 -18.48 -0.27 6.75
C TYR A 109 -17.07 -0.19 7.31
N LYS A 110 -16.57 1.03 7.56
CA LYS A 110 -15.26 1.26 8.17
C LYS A 110 -15.14 0.57 9.53
N LYS A 111 -16.14 0.73 10.42
CA LYS A 111 -16.15 0.08 11.73
C LYS A 111 -16.19 -1.45 11.64
N CYS A 112 -16.99 -1.99 10.71
CA CYS A 112 -17.02 -3.44 10.45
C CYS A 112 -15.66 -3.95 9.94
N ASN A 113 -15.01 -3.19 9.06
CA ASN A 113 -13.68 -3.53 8.55
C ASN A 113 -12.60 -3.50 9.65
N GLU A 114 -12.59 -2.46 10.47
CA GLU A 114 -11.69 -2.35 11.64
C GLU A 114 -11.87 -3.53 12.61
N GLN A 115 -13.11 -3.95 12.87
CA GLN A 115 -13.39 -5.12 13.69
C GLN A 115 -12.86 -6.42 13.07
N LYS A 116 -13.02 -6.61 11.75
CA LYS A 116 -12.48 -7.77 11.05
C LYS A 116 -10.95 -7.81 11.13
N ILE A 117 -10.29 -6.68 10.91
CA ILE A 117 -8.82 -6.56 11.06
C ILE A 117 -8.43 -6.96 12.48
N HIS A 118 -9.08 -6.39 13.50
CA HIS A 118 -8.77 -6.66 14.90
C HIS A 118 -8.95 -8.14 15.27
N ILE A 119 -10.03 -8.79 14.82
CA ILE A 119 -10.28 -10.21 15.11
C ILE A 119 -9.17 -11.08 14.50
N VAL A 120 -8.76 -10.80 13.26
CA VAL A 120 -7.73 -11.58 12.58
C VAL A 120 -6.33 -11.31 13.15
N ASP A 121 -5.98 -10.06 13.45
CA ASP A 121 -4.72 -9.71 14.12
C ASP A 121 -4.62 -10.36 15.50
N MET A 122 -5.72 -10.34 16.27
CA MET A 122 -5.80 -11.01 17.55
C MET A 122 -5.65 -12.53 17.42
N ALA A 123 -6.26 -13.16 16.41
CA ALA A 123 -6.10 -14.58 16.16
C ALA A 123 -4.64 -14.93 15.82
N LEU A 124 -3.99 -14.12 14.98
CA LEU A 124 -2.57 -14.27 14.63
C LEU A 124 -1.66 -14.16 15.87
N ARG A 125 -1.91 -13.21 16.77
CA ARG A 125 -1.09 -12.99 17.97
C ARG A 125 -1.36 -13.97 19.11
N LYS A 126 -2.55 -14.58 19.15
CA LYS A 126 -2.94 -15.56 20.18
C LYS A 126 -2.66 -17.00 19.77
N GLU A 127 -2.25 -17.23 18.53
CA GLU A 127 -1.86 -18.55 18.08
C GLU A 127 -0.64 -19.02 18.88
N VAL A 128 -0.72 -20.23 19.43
CA VAL A 128 0.32 -20.85 20.25
C VAL A 128 0.61 -22.21 19.63
N TYR A 129 1.89 -22.56 19.56
CA TYR A 129 2.35 -23.84 19.07
C TYR A 129 1.77 -24.98 19.92
N ASP A 130 1.15 -25.94 19.24
CA ASP A 130 0.67 -27.18 19.83
C ASP A 130 1.74 -28.27 19.64
N PRO A 131 2.29 -28.85 20.72
CA PRO A 131 3.31 -29.89 20.62
C PRO A 131 2.81 -31.19 19.95
N GLU A 132 1.50 -31.37 19.78
CA GLU A 132 0.94 -32.50 19.03
C GLU A 132 1.03 -32.33 17.51
N VAL A 133 1.40 -31.13 17.03
CA VAL A 133 1.43 -30.75 15.61
C VAL A 133 2.88 -30.49 15.16
N SER A 134 3.19 -30.79 13.89
CA SER A 134 4.52 -30.52 13.33
C SER A 134 4.82 -29.01 13.31
N MET A 135 6.10 -28.65 13.38
CA MET A 135 6.53 -27.24 13.32
C MET A 135 6.17 -26.61 11.97
N GLU A 136 6.25 -27.40 10.89
CA GLU A 136 5.89 -27.02 9.53
C GLU A 136 4.40 -26.69 9.41
N ASP A 137 3.53 -27.51 10.02
CA ASP A 137 2.08 -27.27 10.03
C ASP A 137 1.73 -26.01 10.83
N HIS A 138 2.43 -25.77 11.94
CA HIS A 138 2.26 -24.54 12.73
C HIS A 138 2.70 -23.30 11.95
N GLU A 139 3.87 -23.35 11.29
CA GLU A 139 4.35 -22.27 10.44
C GLU A 139 3.36 -21.98 9.29
N MET A 140 2.86 -23.04 8.65
CA MET A 140 1.85 -22.93 7.61
C MET A 140 0.56 -22.27 8.15
N LYS A 141 0.13 -22.63 9.36
CA LYS A 141 -1.02 -21.99 10.04
C LYS A 141 -0.77 -20.50 10.28
N MET A 142 0.41 -20.13 10.77
CA MET A 142 0.80 -18.73 10.99
C MET A 142 0.83 -17.92 9.69
N ARG A 143 1.38 -18.48 8.60
CA ARG A 143 1.39 -17.84 7.27
C ARG A 143 -0.03 -17.69 6.72
N ASN A 144 -0.90 -18.68 6.94
CA ASN A 144 -2.30 -18.60 6.55
C ASN A 144 -3.06 -17.51 7.32
N LEU A 145 -2.79 -17.33 8.62
CA LEU A 145 -3.34 -16.24 9.43
C LEU A 145 -2.84 -14.87 8.95
N LEU A 146 -1.54 -14.75 8.65
CA LEU A 146 -0.98 -13.54 8.05
C LEU A 146 -1.64 -13.19 6.71
N LYS A 147 -1.86 -14.18 5.84
CA LYS A 147 -2.59 -13.99 4.58
C LYS A 147 -4.02 -13.50 4.81
N LYS A 148 -4.73 -14.08 5.80
CA LYS A 148 -6.07 -13.62 6.20
C LYS A 148 -6.04 -12.17 6.69
N LEU A 149 -5.00 -11.77 7.43
CA LEU A 149 -4.85 -10.39 7.93
C LEU A 149 -4.68 -9.42 6.76
N HIS A 150 -3.81 -9.73 5.80
CA HIS A 150 -3.64 -8.91 4.61
C HIS A 150 -4.89 -8.83 3.74
N ASN A 151 -5.63 -9.93 3.59
CA ASN A 151 -6.92 -9.93 2.87
C ASN A 151 -7.97 -9.04 3.55
N ALA A 152 -7.89 -8.87 4.87
CA ALA A 152 -8.71 -7.91 5.62
C ALA A 152 -8.18 -6.46 5.57
N SER A 153 -7.13 -6.20 4.78
CA SER A 153 -6.40 -4.92 4.74
C SER A 153 -5.68 -4.56 6.05
N GLY A 154 -5.38 -5.56 6.89
CA GLY A 154 -4.51 -5.39 8.05
C GLY A 154 -3.03 -5.30 7.66
N THR A 155 -2.25 -4.62 8.50
CA THR A 155 -0.81 -4.44 8.33
C THR A 155 -0.03 -5.28 9.33
N CYS A 156 0.94 -6.05 8.86
CA CYS A 156 1.95 -6.69 9.68
C CYS A 156 3.27 -6.56 8.93
N SER A 157 4.28 -5.95 9.55
CA SER A 157 5.57 -5.79 8.89
C SER A 157 6.35 -7.11 8.84
N ASN A 158 7.28 -7.23 7.90
CA ASN A 158 8.20 -8.37 7.82
C ASN A 158 9.07 -8.51 9.08
N SER A 159 9.30 -7.44 9.83
CA SER A 159 10.00 -7.48 11.12
C SER A 159 9.11 -7.92 12.29
N GLN A 160 7.80 -7.63 12.23
CA GLN A 160 6.85 -8.02 13.27
C GLN A 160 6.48 -9.50 13.20
N PHE A 161 6.31 -10.04 11.98
CA PHE A 161 5.86 -11.42 11.82
C PHE A 161 6.79 -12.46 12.49
N PRO A 162 8.13 -12.41 12.31
CA PRO A 162 9.05 -13.30 13.02
C PRO A 162 8.92 -13.20 14.54
N LEU A 163 8.73 -12.00 15.09
CA LEU A 163 8.54 -11.82 16.54
C LEU A 163 7.24 -12.47 17.03
N ILE A 164 6.17 -12.40 16.23
CA ILE A 164 4.90 -13.07 16.53
C ILE A 164 5.07 -14.60 16.48
N VAL A 165 5.80 -15.11 15.48
CA VAL A 165 6.10 -16.55 15.38
C VAL A 165 6.93 -17.02 16.58
N ILE A 166 8.00 -16.32 16.96
CA ILE A 166 8.78 -16.64 18.15
C ILE A 166 7.89 -16.59 19.40
N ALA A 167 7.00 -15.58 19.52
CA ALA A 167 6.08 -15.48 20.65
C ALA A 167 5.10 -16.66 20.74
N SER A 168 4.72 -17.26 19.61
CA SER A 168 3.85 -18.45 19.57
C SER A 168 4.52 -19.74 20.07
N MET A 169 5.86 -19.79 20.10
CA MET A 169 6.60 -20.98 20.53
C MET A 169 6.46 -21.26 22.04
N PRO A 170 6.64 -22.51 22.49
CA PRO A 170 6.67 -22.86 23.91
C PRO A 170 7.71 -22.03 24.67
N LYS A 171 7.47 -21.75 25.95
CA LYS A 171 8.37 -20.92 26.75
C LYS A 171 9.71 -21.62 26.98
N GLU A 172 9.68 -22.94 27.00
CA GLU A 172 10.80 -23.84 27.19
C GLU A 172 11.81 -23.67 26.05
N TRP A 173 11.34 -23.56 24.80
CA TRP A 173 12.21 -23.41 23.62
C TRP A 173 12.79 -22.00 23.48
N LYS A 174 12.12 -21.00 24.06
CA LYS A 174 12.62 -19.62 24.09
C LYS A 174 13.88 -19.50 24.95
N LEU A 175 13.97 -20.27 26.03
CA LEU A 175 15.11 -20.26 26.95
C LEU A 175 16.39 -20.78 26.27
N ASP A 176 16.29 -21.82 25.45
CA ASP A 176 17.43 -22.41 24.75
C ASP A 176 18.06 -21.40 23.77
N LEU A 177 17.25 -20.62 23.05
CA LEU A 177 17.72 -19.53 22.17
C LEU A 177 18.46 -18.41 22.92
N TYR A 178 18.10 -18.14 24.18
CA TYR A 178 18.80 -17.16 25.01
C TYR A 178 20.10 -17.71 25.59
N LEU A 179 20.14 -19.01 25.89
CA LEU A 179 21.33 -19.67 26.45
C LEU A 179 22.42 -19.85 25.40
N ASP A 180 22.07 -20.24 24.17
CA ASP A 180 23.04 -20.36 23.07
C ASP A 180 23.69 -19.00 22.75
N LYS A 181 22.89 -17.93 22.61
CA LYS A 181 23.44 -16.58 22.41
C LYS A 181 24.33 -16.12 23.54
N LYS A 182 24.03 -16.50 24.78
CA LYS A 182 24.86 -16.14 25.93
C LYS A 182 26.17 -16.92 25.94
N GLY A 183 26.14 -18.19 25.53
CA GLY A 183 27.33 -19.01 25.36
C GLY A 183 28.28 -18.46 24.29
N GLU A 184 27.75 -18.06 23.15
CA GLU A 184 28.53 -17.46 22.04
C GLU A 184 29.21 -16.15 22.47
N VAL A 185 28.50 -15.26 23.17
CA VAL A 185 29.07 -13.99 23.66
C VAL A 185 30.13 -14.23 24.73
N GLU A 186 29.94 -15.20 25.63
CA GLU A 186 30.93 -15.55 26.66
C GLU A 186 32.18 -16.24 26.06
N GLU A 187 32.05 -16.94 24.93
CA GLU A 187 33.15 -17.55 24.21
C GLU A 187 33.97 -16.51 23.44
N GLU A 188 33.33 -15.60 22.72
CA GLU A 188 33.98 -14.49 22.02
C GLU A 188 34.75 -13.57 23.01
N GLU A 189 34.17 -13.29 24.18
CA GLU A 189 34.85 -12.52 25.24
C GLU A 189 36.07 -13.28 25.80
N ARG A 190 36.04 -14.62 25.80
CA ARG A 190 37.16 -15.46 26.25
C ARG A 190 38.28 -15.48 25.21
N GLU A 191 37.94 -15.55 23.93
CA GLU A 191 38.91 -15.53 22.83
C GLU A 191 39.60 -14.18 22.72
N THR A 192 38.85 -13.07 22.77
CA THR A 192 39.41 -11.73 22.79
C THR A 192 40.35 -11.52 24.00
N LYS A 193 40.00 -12.02 25.18
CA LYS A 193 40.89 -12.03 26.36
C LYS A 193 42.16 -12.86 26.13
N LYS A 194 42.06 -14.04 25.51
CA LYS A 194 43.24 -14.87 25.18
C LYS A 194 44.14 -14.17 24.16
N ILE A 195 43.58 -13.62 23.10
CA ILE A 195 44.32 -12.87 22.07
C ILE A 195 45.04 -11.67 22.71
N LYS A 196 44.33 -10.89 23.54
CA LYS A 196 44.91 -9.74 24.25
C LYS A 196 46.03 -10.15 25.22
N ALA A 197 45.87 -11.28 25.91
CA ALA A 197 46.90 -11.81 26.80
C ALA A 197 48.13 -12.34 26.04
N LEU A 198 47.94 -12.93 24.86
CA LEU A 198 49.03 -13.35 23.98
C LEU A 198 49.78 -12.14 23.39
N LEU A 199 49.05 -11.10 22.99
CA LEU A 199 49.63 -9.83 22.53
C LEU A 199 50.52 -9.19 23.60
N ALA A 200 50.04 -9.16 24.84
CA ALA A 200 50.78 -8.58 25.97
C ALA A 200 52.03 -9.39 26.34
N LYS A 201 52.03 -10.71 26.13
CA LYS A 201 53.16 -11.59 26.43
C LYS A 201 54.25 -11.57 25.35
N ASN A 202 53.93 -11.16 24.13
CA ASN A 202 54.89 -11.20 23.03
C ASN A 202 54.84 -9.93 22.14
N PRO A 203 55.18 -8.75 22.71
CA PRO A 203 55.03 -7.45 22.03
C PRO A 203 55.89 -7.32 20.75
N MET A 204 57.03 -8.02 20.69
CA MET A 204 57.95 -7.98 19.55
C MET A 204 57.48 -8.85 18.38
N ALA A 205 56.72 -9.91 18.63
CA ALA A 205 56.20 -10.79 17.58
C ALA A 205 55.09 -10.09 16.75
N PHE A 206 54.31 -9.23 17.40
CA PHE A 206 53.26 -8.45 16.73
C PHE A 206 53.81 -7.31 15.87
N ALA A 207 54.87 -6.63 16.34
CA ALA A 207 55.57 -5.60 15.56
C ALA A 207 56.17 -6.17 14.25
N LEU A 208 56.63 -7.43 14.27
CA LEU A 208 57.16 -8.11 13.10
C LEU A 208 56.05 -8.51 12.10
N VAL A 209 54.91 -8.98 12.58
CA VAL A 209 53.74 -9.34 11.74
C VAL A 209 53.12 -8.11 11.07
N MET A 210 53.03 -6.98 11.79
CA MET A 210 52.51 -5.72 11.25
C MET A 210 53.48 -5.04 10.27
N GLN A 211 54.79 -5.29 10.37
CA GLN A 211 55.78 -4.81 9.39
C GLN A 211 55.77 -5.64 8.10
N SER A 212 55.38 -6.91 8.15
CA SER A 212 55.22 -7.76 6.95
C SER A 212 53.95 -7.49 6.14
N THR A 213 52.93 -6.83 6.70
CA THR A 213 51.68 -6.52 5.96
C THR A 213 51.73 -5.20 5.19
N THR A 214 52.78 -4.38 5.38
CA THR A 214 52.95 -3.08 4.70
C THR A 214 53.89 -3.12 3.49
N ALA A 215 54.38 -4.30 3.09
CA ALA A 215 55.34 -4.44 1.99
C ALA A 215 54.93 -5.60 1.07
N ASP A 216 53.83 -5.43 0.33
CA ASP A 216 53.75 -5.89 -1.06
C ASP A 216 52.60 -5.16 -1.77
N THR A 217 52.97 -4.12 -2.52
CA THR A 217 52.15 -3.50 -3.56
C THR A 217 52.94 -3.65 -4.86
N VAL A 218 52.85 -4.82 -5.50
CA VAL A 218 53.30 -5.03 -6.89
C VAL A 218 52.34 -5.99 -7.60
N GLU A 219 52.11 -5.66 -8.86
CA GLU A 219 51.12 -6.14 -9.82
C GLU A 219 51.10 -7.66 -10.14
N VAL A 220 49.87 -8.15 -10.33
CA VAL A 220 49.37 -9.15 -11.31
C VAL A 220 49.95 -10.58 -11.28
N ASN A 221 49.10 -11.55 -10.92
CA ASN A 221 48.73 -12.63 -11.84
C ASN A 221 47.48 -13.40 -11.39
N VAL A 222 46.54 -13.51 -12.32
CA VAL A 222 45.37 -14.39 -12.26
C VAL A 222 45.85 -15.83 -12.32
N VAL A 223 45.63 -16.60 -11.26
CA VAL A 223 45.56 -18.07 -11.32
C VAL A 223 44.39 -18.51 -10.45
N ASP A 224 43.48 -19.24 -11.10
CA ASP A 224 42.24 -19.83 -10.58
C ASP A 224 42.37 -20.43 -9.18
N THR A 225 41.57 -19.92 -8.25
CA THR A 225 41.01 -20.73 -7.17
C THR A 225 39.52 -20.49 -7.10
N ASN A 226 38.75 -21.56 -7.33
CA ASN A 226 37.30 -21.62 -7.19
C ASN A 226 36.91 -21.35 -5.73
N LEU A 227 36.57 -20.09 -5.41
CA LEU A 227 35.96 -19.72 -4.14
C LEU A 227 34.53 -19.17 -4.35
N GLU A 228 33.62 -19.64 -3.50
CA GLU A 228 32.19 -19.35 -3.50
C GLU A 228 31.87 -17.86 -3.22
N PRO A 229 30.75 -17.30 -3.76
CA PRO A 229 30.41 -15.87 -3.68
C PRO A 229 30.15 -15.32 -2.27
N SER A 230 30.13 -16.15 -1.23
CA SER A 230 29.83 -15.76 0.16
C SER A 230 31.01 -15.15 0.92
N GLU A 231 32.23 -15.18 0.38
CA GLU A 231 33.41 -14.57 1.04
C GLU A 231 33.70 -13.12 0.60
N LEU A 232 32.98 -12.59 -0.40
CA LEU A 232 33.16 -11.21 -0.88
C LEU A 232 32.43 -10.13 -0.06
N TYR A 233 31.73 -10.50 1.02
CA TYR A 233 30.89 -9.56 1.78
C TYR A 233 31.50 -9.03 3.09
N LEU A 234 32.69 -9.49 3.51
CA LEU A 234 33.33 -9.03 4.76
C LEU A 234 34.44 -7.97 4.57
N LEU A 235 34.72 -7.52 3.35
CA LEU A 235 35.72 -6.48 3.06
C LEU A 235 35.14 -5.08 2.83
N ALA A 236 33.81 -4.90 2.88
CA ALA A 236 33.16 -3.62 2.61
C ALA A 236 32.55 -2.93 3.85
N ALA A 237 32.61 -3.53 5.03
CA ALA A 237 31.95 -2.99 6.24
C ALA A 237 32.88 -2.24 7.22
N GLU A 238 34.19 -2.17 6.94
CA GLU A 238 35.17 -1.56 7.86
C GLU A 238 35.89 -0.33 7.26
N ALA A 239 35.22 0.43 6.38
CA ALA A 239 35.79 1.63 5.75
C ALA A 239 34.91 2.89 5.84
N ASP A 240 33.85 2.91 6.65
CA ASP A 240 32.90 4.04 6.68
C ASP A 240 32.72 4.68 8.08
N ASN A 241 33.71 4.52 8.96
CA ASN A 241 33.73 5.18 10.28
C ASN A 241 35.06 5.89 10.57
N ALA A 242 35.57 6.62 9.58
CA ALA A 242 36.52 7.72 9.80
C ALA A 242 36.67 8.51 8.50
N ASP A 243 35.87 9.55 8.29
CA ASP A 243 36.38 10.93 8.30
C ASP A 243 35.25 11.89 7.91
N GLY A 244 35.15 12.99 8.66
CA GLY A 244 34.18 14.04 8.38
C GLY A 244 34.61 14.89 7.19
N GLY A 245 33.68 15.25 6.32
CA GLY A 245 33.99 16.21 5.26
C GLY A 245 32.78 16.64 4.44
N LYS A 246 32.29 17.86 4.69
CA LYS A 246 31.44 18.65 3.78
C LYS A 246 31.94 18.55 2.33
N VAL A 247 31.05 18.30 1.35
CA VAL A 247 31.04 19.04 0.06
C VAL A 247 29.61 19.14 -0.51
N LEU A 248 29.32 20.36 -0.99
CA LEU A 248 28.15 20.86 -1.70
C LEU A 248 27.82 20.14 -3.03
N LEU A 249 26.55 20.24 -3.46
CA LEU A 249 26.06 20.85 -4.72
C LEU A 249 24.83 20.12 -5.30
N PHE A 250 23.63 20.62 -5.00
CA PHE A 250 22.64 21.25 -5.91
C PHE A 250 21.27 21.28 -5.25
#